data_AF-A0A1F1A4S9-F1
#
_entry.id   AF-A0A1F1A4S9-F1
#
_cell.length_a   1.000
_cell.length_b   1.000
_cell.length_c   1.000
_cell.angle_alpha   90.00
_cell.angle_beta   90.00
_cell.angle_gamma   90.00
#
_symmetry.space_group_name_H-M   'P 1'
#
loop_
_entity.id
_entity.type
_entity.pdbx_description
1 polymer ?
#
loop_
_entity_poly.entity_id
_entity_poly.type
_entity_poly.pdbx_seq_one_letter_code
_entity_poly.pdbx_strand_id
1 'polypeptide(L)'
;MTDFKYPSLEMIESLFVGTSVLEKVNIVRFDDLAKTFHYGAFFLSSFTSDFDQDFFQTDSDDKYDFAENFSFRNNCAMGGRALINSSSLIRENQKRKLKKSKYPNSIFHTGHILGHQLIYNIPKFNFNSSNQENIFPQSEWSNKTVWKPNSNEGNTFSLIENLMATTLKSKKNKDGKLKLYYQVNLLYSNEEQVPRATLQQILSNNQEVFSNRIVLIPNIDLKTKINYLAWNHVDNIFVE
;
A
#
# COMPACT_ATOMS: atom_id res chain seq x y z
N MET A 1 -6.40 -23.45 -19.08
CA MET A 1 -6.96 -22.38 -18.21
C MET A 1 -5.78 -21.64 -17.63
N THR A 2 -5.80 -20.32 -17.67
CA THR A 2 -4.73 -19.52 -17.08
C THR A 2 -5.05 -19.38 -15.59
N ASP A 3 -4.30 -20.07 -14.73
CA ASP A 3 -4.52 -19.99 -13.28
C ASP A 3 -4.17 -18.58 -12.80
N PHE A 4 -5.21 -17.81 -12.45
CA PHE A 4 -5.06 -16.51 -11.83
C PHE A 4 -4.53 -16.69 -10.41
N LYS A 5 -3.50 -15.93 -10.05
CA LYS A 5 -2.84 -15.91 -8.74
C LYS A 5 -3.14 -14.60 -8.02
N TYR A 6 -4.38 -14.14 -8.13
CA TYR A 6 -4.90 -12.96 -7.43
C TYR A 6 -6.33 -13.26 -6.93
N PRO A 7 -6.80 -12.58 -5.87
CA PRO A 7 -8.08 -12.88 -5.23
C PRO A 7 -9.24 -12.56 -6.16
N SER A 8 -10.26 -13.43 -6.16
CA SER A 8 -11.50 -13.18 -6.90
C SER A 8 -12.33 -12.07 -6.25
N LEU A 9 -13.29 -11.52 -6.99
CA LEU A 9 -14.25 -10.56 -6.44
C LEU A 9 -15.04 -11.15 -5.28
N GLU A 10 -15.48 -12.40 -5.38
CA GLU A 10 -16.22 -13.11 -4.32
C GLU A 10 -15.42 -13.22 -3.02
N MET A 11 -14.13 -13.56 -3.11
CA MET A 11 -13.24 -13.59 -1.95
C MET A 11 -13.15 -12.21 -1.28
N ILE A 12 -13.06 -11.15 -2.08
CA ILE A 12 -12.95 -9.78 -1.56
C ILE A 12 -14.30 -9.24 -1.07
N GLU A 13 -15.40 -9.66 -1.67
CA GLU A 13 -16.74 -9.30 -1.21
C GLU A 13 -16.96 -9.81 0.22
N SER A 14 -16.59 -11.06 0.48
CA SER A 14 -16.64 -11.65 1.83
C SER A 14 -15.75 -10.93 2.85
N LEU A 15 -14.73 -10.21 2.37
CA LEU A 15 -13.81 -9.43 3.18
C LEU A 15 -14.39 -8.07 3.56
N PHE A 16 -15.18 -7.44 2.68
CA PHE A 16 -15.63 -6.06 2.82
C PHE A 16 -17.10 -5.90 3.23
N VAL A 17 -17.98 -6.79 2.80
CA VAL A 17 -19.41 -6.72 3.14
C VAL A 17 -19.60 -6.94 4.65
N GLY A 18 -20.39 -6.07 5.28
CA GLY A 18 -20.60 -6.09 6.73
C GLY A 18 -19.45 -5.49 7.56
N THR A 19 -18.49 -4.81 6.90
CA THR A 19 -17.38 -4.09 7.54
C THR A 19 -17.44 -2.59 7.25
N SER A 20 -16.68 -1.79 8.00
CA SER A 20 -16.57 -0.34 7.75
C SER A 20 -15.65 0.03 6.57
N VAL A 21 -15.13 -0.93 5.80
CA VAL A 21 -14.12 -0.65 4.75
C VAL A 21 -14.69 0.19 3.62
N LEU A 22 -15.90 -0.14 3.14
CA LEU A 22 -16.55 0.57 2.04
C LEU A 22 -16.86 2.04 2.43
N GLU A 23 -17.35 2.25 3.66
CA GLU A 23 -17.61 3.58 4.21
C GLU A 23 -16.34 4.44 4.23
N LYS A 24 -15.20 3.87 4.63
CA LYS A 24 -13.90 4.58 4.69
C LYS A 24 -13.37 5.02 3.32
N VAL A 25 -13.87 4.43 2.24
CA VAL A 25 -13.56 4.85 0.86
C VAL A 25 -14.74 5.54 0.18
N ASN A 26 -15.76 5.96 0.94
CA ASN A 26 -16.97 6.64 0.46
C ASN A 26 -17.75 5.84 -0.59
N ILE A 27 -17.80 4.51 -0.45
CA ILE A 27 -18.58 3.63 -1.31
C ILE A 27 -19.70 2.99 -0.49
N VAL A 28 -20.92 3.03 -1.01
CA VAL A 28 -22.11 2.50 -0.31
C VAL A 28 -22.28 1.00 -0.56
N ARG A 29 -22.06 0.55 -1.80
CA ARG A 29 -22.32 -0.83 -2.23
C ARG A 29 -21.07 -1.47 -2.83
N PHE A 30 -20.84 -2.74 -2.51
CA PHE A 30 -19.74 -3.50 -3.09
C PHE A 30 -19.83 -3.55 -4.63
N ASP A 31 -21.04 -3.63 -5.20
CA ASP A 31 -21.27 -3.59 -6.65
C ASP A 31 -20.64 -2.37 -7.33
N ASP A 32 -20.63 -1.21 -6.66
CA ASP A 32 -20.03 0.01 -7.20
C ASP A 32 -18.51 -0.04 -7.14
N LEU A 33 -17.95 -0.62 -6.07
CA LEU A 33 -16.52 -0.90 -5.97
C LEU A 33 -16.08 -1.91 -7.04
N ALA A 34 -16.85 -2.99 -7.24
CA ALA A 34 -16.55 -4.07 -8.17
C ALA A 34 -16.36 -3.59 -9.63
N LYS A 35 -17.03 -2.50 -10.03
CA LYS A 35 -16.85 -1.87 -11.36
C LYS A 35 -15.42 -1.36 -11.60
N THR A 36 -14.67 -1.11 -10.53
CA THR A 36 -13.29 -0.61 -10.58
C THR A 36 -12.25 -1.71 -10.37
N PHE A 37 -12.69 -2.97 -10.25
CA PHE A 37 -11.83 -4.11 -10.01
C PHE A 37 -10.96 -4.42 -11.23
N HIS A 38 -9.66 -4.56 -10.98
CA HIS A 38 -8.69 -4.85 -12.01
C HIS A 38 -7.54 -5.66 -11.43
N TYR A 39 -7.53 -6.96 -11.74
CA TYR A 39 -6.48 -7.91 -11.35
C TYR A 39 -6.20 -7.93 -9.83
N GLY A 40 -7.24 -8.10 -9.00
CA GLY A 40 -7.10 -8.27 -7.54
C GLY A 40 -7.10 -6.98 -6.71
N ALA A 41 -7.11 -5.81 -7.35
CA ALA A 41 -7.20 -4.51 -6.68
C ALA A 41 -8.25 -3.62 -7.34
N PHE A 42 -8.56 -2.47 -6.73
CA PHE A 42 -9.56 -1.53 -7.24
C PHE A 42 -8.93 -0.17 -7.53
N PHE A 43 -9.25 0.39 -8.70
CA PHE A 43 -8.74 1.70 -9.15
C PHE A 43 -9.83 2.74 -9.05
N LEU A 44 -9.81 3.51 -7.97
CA LEU A 44 -10.86 4.47 -7.65
C LEU A 44 -10.67 5.77 -8.43
N SER A 45 -11.79 6.48 -8.68
CA SER A 45 -11.82 7.73 -9.43
C SER A 45 -11.75 8.99 -8.55
N SER A 46 -12.03 8.87 -7.26
CA SER A 46 -12.07 10.01 -6.32
C SER A 46 -11.22 9.74 -5.09
N PHE A 47 -10.46 10.77 -4.68
CA PHE A 47 -9.66 10.72 -3.46
C PHE A 47 -10.56 10.85 -2.23
N THR A 48 -10.08 10.31 -1.11
CA THR A 48 -10.68 10.55 0.19
C THR A 48 -10.48 12.01 0.63
N SER A 49 -11.33 12.47 1.55
CA SER A 49 -11.33 13.86 2.03
C SER A 49 -10.09 14.24 2.85
N ASP A 50 -9.38 13.27 3.41
CA ASP A 50 -8.16 13.45 4.20
C ASP A 50 -6.87 13.50 3.35
N PHE A 51 -6.99 13.41 2.02
CA PHE A 51 -5.86 13.53 1.10
C PHE A 51 -5.80 14.92 0.48
N ASP A 52 -4.63 15.55 0.55
CA ASP A 52 -4.35 16.86 -0.05
C ASP A 52 -4.21 16.72 -1.58
N GLN A 53 -5.34 16.88 -2.29
CA GLN A 53 -5.42 16.80 -3.75
C GLN A 53 -4.79 18.01 -4.44
N ASP A 54 -4.66 19.12 -3.72
CA ASP A 54 -4.12 20.39 -4.21
C ASP A 54 -2.66 20.58 -3.78
N PHE A 55 -2.01 19.51 -3.31
CA PHE A 55 -0.66 19.54 -2.76
C PHE A 55 0.36 20.21 -3.69
N PHE A 56 0.24 20.04 -5.02
CA PHE A 56 1.14 20.71 -5.98
C PHE A 56 0.64 22.06 -6.50
N GLN A 57 -0.58 22.47 -6.16
CA GLN A 57 -1.16 23.76 -6.58
C GLN A 57 -0.81 24.90 -5.62
N THR A 58 -0.51 24.59 -4.36
CA THR A 58 -0.07 25.56 -3.34
C THR A 58 1.46 25.59 -3.26
N ASP A 59 2.10 26.73 -3.57
CA ASP A 59 3.55 27.04 -3.47
C ASP A 59 4.47 25.79 -3.41
N SER A 60 4.57 25.10 -4.54
CA SER A 60 5.13 23.74 -4.67
C SER A 60 6.66 23.66 -4.74
N ASP A 61 7.32 24.80 -4.95
CA ASP A 61 8.74 24.82 -5.30
C ASP A 61 9.66 24.65 -4.09
N ASP A 62 9.21 25.05 -2.89
CA ASP A 62 9.97 24.95 -1.64
C ASP A 62 9.62 23.70 -0.80
N LYS A 63 8.77 22.80 -1.31
CA LYS A 63 8.43 21.57 -0.58
C LYS A 63 9.63 20.61 -0.59
N TYR A 64 10.32 20.53 0.54
CA TYR A 64 11.37 19.55 0.84
C TYR A 64 10.77 18.14 0.93
N ASP A 65 11.59 17.14 0.59
CA ASP A 65 11.21 15.74 0.75
C ASP A 65 10.95 15.42 2.22
N PHE A 66 9.83 14.76 2.47
CA PHE A 66 9.45 14.35 3.81
C PHE A 66 8.79 12.98 3.77
N ALA A 67 8.80 12.32 4.93
CA ALA A 67 8.02 11.12 5.20
C ALA A 67 7.59 11.17 6.65
N GLU A 68 6.34 10.80 6.91
CA GLU A 68 5.78 10.72 8.25
C GLU A 68 4.74 9.61 8.32
N ASN A 69 4.65 8.99 9.50
CA ASN A 69 3.60 8.04 9.79
C ASN A 69 2.42 8.78 10.45
N PHE A 70 1.21 8.29 10.19
CA PHE A 70 0.02 8.74 10.90
C PHE A 70 -0.02 8.14 12.30
N SER A 71 -0.90 8.69 13.15
CA SER A 71 -1.01 8.32 14.56
C SER A 71 -1.05 6.80 14.74
N PHE A 72 -0.26 6.28 15.68
CA PHE A 72 -0.38 4.91 16.15
C PHE A 72 -1.56 4.80 17.13
N ARG A 73 -2.56 3.97 16.84
CA ARG A 73 -3.80 3.84 17.64
C ARG A 73 -4.10 2.39 17.93
N ASN A 74 -4.51 2.08 19.15
CA ASN A 74 -4.84 0.71 19.59
C ASN A 74 -3.75 -0.31 19.22
N ASN A 75 -2.48 0.08 19.37
CA ASN A 75 -1.29 -0.70 18.99
C ASN A 75 -1.18 -1.04 17.49
N CYS A 76 -1.87 -0.29 16.63
CA CYS A 76 -1.86 -0.45 15.19
C CYS A 76 -1.36 0.82 14.51
N ALA A 77 -0.54 0.65 13.48
CA ALA A 77 -0.23 1.74 12.57
C ALA A 77 -1.48 2.10 11.76
N MET A 78 -1.65 3.39 11.45
CA MET A 78 -2.84 3.85 10.72
C MET A 78 -2.54 4.22 9.27
N GLY A 79 -1.29 4.54 8.95
CA GLY A 79 -0.90 4.98 7.63
C GLY A 79 0.33 5.87 7.66
N GLY A 80 0.55 6.60 6.57
CA GLY A 80 1.64 7.54 6.44
C GLY A 80 1.62 8.21 5.07
N ARG A 81 2.41 9.28 4.96
CA ARG A 81 2.55 10.02 3.71
C ARG A 81 3.98 10.50 3.50
N ALA A 82 4.31 10.74 2.24
CA ALA A 82 5.62 11.21 1.84
C ALA A 82 5.56 12.06 0.57
N LEU A 83 6.49 12.99 0.47
CA LEU A 83 6.90 13.58 -0.79
C LEU A 83 8.16 12.86 -1.26
N ILE A 84 8.05 12.09 -2.35
CA ILE A 84 9.13 11.24 -2.87
C ILE A 84 9.60 11.73 -4.24
N ASN A 85 10.90 11.58 -4.49
CA ASN A 85 11.53 11.89 -5.77
C ASN A 85 12.70 10.93 -6.03
N SER A 86 13.49 11.16 -7.08
CA SER A 86 14.65 10.29 -7.39
C SER A 86 15.70 10.23 -6.28
N SER A 87 15.87 11.32 -5.52
CA SER A 87 16.84 11.45 -4.43
C SER A 87 16.42 10.71 -3.16
N SER A 88 15.11 10.52 -2.92
CA SER A 88 14.57 9.81 -1.76
C SER A 88 14.81 8.28 -1.83
N LEU A 89 15.03 7.75 -3.03
CA LEU A 89 15.12 6.31 -3.29
C LEU A 89 16.37 5.65 -2.71
N ILE A 90 16.28 4.35 -2.44
CA ILE A 90 17.46 3.54 -2.12
C ILE A 90 18.47 3.53 -3.28
N ARG A 91 19.75 3.72 -2.98
CA ARG A 91 20.86 3.65 -3.95
C ARG A 91 21.13 2.19 -4.37
N GLU A 92 21.54 1.98 -5.62
CA GLU A 92 21.70 0.64 -6.23
C GLU A 92 22.67 -0.30 -5.50
N ASN A 93 23.62 0.24 -4.74
CA ASN A 93 24.64 -0.54 -4.02
C ASN A 93 24.33 -0.76 -2.53
N GLN A 94 23.18 -0.31 -2.03
CA GLN A 94 22.80 -0.49 -0.63
C GLN A 94 22.12 -1.84 -0.41
N LYS A 95 22.80 -2.76 0.27
CA LYS A 95 22.25 -4.08 0.60
C LYS A 95 21.11 -3.94 1.62
N ARG A 96 19.94 -4.47 1.29
CA ARG A 96 18.86 -4.67 2.26
C ARG A 96 19.33 -5.73 3.27
N LYS A 97 19.57 -5.35 4.53
CA LYS A 97 19.78 -6.34 5.58
C LYS A 97 18.46 -7.09 5.79
N LEU A 98 18.50 -8.42 5.69
CA LEU A 98 17.40 -9.28 6.12
C LEU A 98 17.14 -9.01 7.61
N LYS A 99 15.97 -8.45 7.93
CA LYS A 99 15.55 -8.21 9.31
C LYS A 99 14.60 -9.32 9.75
N LYS A 100 14.64 -9.64 11.04
CA LYS A 100 13.67 -10.56 11.66
C LYS A 100 12.25 -10.03 11.41
N SER A 101 11.33 -10.94 11.06
CA SER A 101 9.91 -10.62 10.92
C SER A 101 9.38 -10.01 12.22
N LYS A 102 8.52 -9.00 12.10
CA LYS A 102 7.73 -8.45 13.21
C LYS A 102 6.51 -9.29 13.57
N TYR A 103 6.17 -10.24 12.73
CA TYR A 103 5.07 -11.17 12.93
C TYR A 103 5.60 -12.62 12.87
N PRO A 104 6.51 -13.01 13.79
CA PRO A 104 7.06 -14.35 13.81
C PRO A 104 5.95 -15.38 14.09
N ASN A 105 6.10 -16.58 13.54
CA ASN A 105 5.14 -17.69 13.71
C ASN A 105 3.70 -17.35 13.29
N SER A 106 3.54 -16.42 12.35
CA SER A 106 2.25 -16.07 11.75
C SER A 106 2.32 -16.19 10.24
N ILE A 107 1.15 -16.13 9.58
CA ILE A 107 1.05 -16.09 8.12
C ILE A 107 1.41 -14.72 7.52
N PHE A 108 1.69 -13.72 8.35
CA PHE A 108 1.91 -12.35 7.91
C PHE A 108 3.38 -12.04 7.66
N HIS A 109 3.61 -11.28 6.59
CA HIS A 109 4.85 -10.57 6.38
C HIS A 109 4.87 -9.24 7.12
N THR A 110 6.08 -8.71 7.28
CA THR A 110 6.32 -7.36 7.80
C THR A 110 6.09 -6.33 6.69
N GLY A 111 4.84 -5.94 6.48
CA GLY A 111 4.46 -4.90 5.53
C GLY A 111 4.98 -3.53 5.99
N HIS A 112 5.54 -2.75 5.07
CA HIS A 112 5.95 -1.36 5.35
C HIS A 112 4.92 -0.44 4.70
N ILE A 113 4.39 0.52 5.45
CA ILE A 113 3.42 1.51 4.94
C ILE A 113 4.10 2.40 3.90
N LEU A 114 5.24 2.98 4.28
CA LEU A 114 6.13 3.68 3.37
C LEU A 114 7.32 2.76 3.10
N GLY A 115 7.35 2.17 1.91
CA GLY A 115 8.33 1.17 1.52
C GLY A 115 9.75 1.72 1.54
N HIS A 116 10.66 0.94 2.13
CA HIS A 116 12.09 1.26 2.24
C HIS A 116 12.72 1.76 0.93
N GLN A 117 12.29 1.25 -0.22
CA GLN A 117 12.85 1.64 -1.51
C GLN A 117 12.52 3.07 -1.93
N LEU A 118 11.43 3.64 -1.42
CA LEU A 118 10.92 4.96 -1.78
C LEU A 118 11.45 6.06 -0.87
N ILE A 119 11.68 5.75 0.42
CA ILE A 119 11.94 6.75 1.46
C ILE A 119 13.33 6.61 2.14
N TYR A 120 14.23 5.78 1.62
CA TYR A 120 15.53 5.47 2.22
C TYR A 120 16.39 6.68 2.57
N ASN A 121 16.48 7.67 1.66
CA ASN A 121 17.32 8.85 1.84
C ASN A 121 16.55 10.04 2.44
N ILE A 122 15.30 9.87 2.86
CA ILE A 122 14.55 10.96 3.50
C ILE A 122 15.12 11.18 4.90
N PRO A 123 15.63 12.38 5.21
CA PRO A 123 16.25 12.65 6.51
C PRO A 123 15.26 12.39 7.66
N LYS A 124 15.78 11.85 8.77
CA LYS A 124 15.05 11.66 10.03
C LYS A 124 13.87 10.67 10.00
N PHE A 125 13.54 10.06 8.86
CA PHE A 125 12.51 9.03 8.80
C PHE A 125 13.06 7.65 9.22
N ASN A 126 12.39 6.99 10.14
CA ASN A 126 12.77 5.64 10.57
C ASN A 126 12.11 4.59 9.68
N PHE A 127 12.77 4.22 8.59
CA PHE A 127 12.29 3.20 7.65
C PHE A 127 12.47 1.76 8.13
N ASN A 128 13.03 1.56 9.32
CA ASN A 128 13.37 0.24 9.80
C ASN A 128 12.13 -0.53 10.23
N SER A 129 12.16 -1.86 10.15
CA SER A 129 11.07 -2.71 10.66
C SER A 129 10.81 -2.54 12.17
N SER A 130 11.69 -1.87 12.92
CA SER A 130 11.44 -1.50 14.32
C SER A 130 10.51 -0.31 14.50
N ASN A 131 10.22 0.47 13.47
CA ASN A 131 9.24 1.54 13.52
C ASN A 131 7.83 0.96 13.50
N GLN A 132 7.20 0.84 14.66
CA GLN A 132 5.85 0.27 14.78
C GLN A 132 4.79 1.12 14.06
N GLU A 133 5.05 2.41 13.84
CA GLU A 133 4.13 3.29 13.12
C GLU A 133 4.20 3.12 11.59
N ASN A 134 5.24 2.44 11.08
CA ASN A 134 5.41 2.17 9.65
C ASN A 134 5.19 0.70 9.27
N ILE A 135 4.80 -0.15 10.22
CA ILE A 135 4.76 -1.60 10.03
C ILE A 135 3.37 -2.14 10.35
N PHE A 136 2.87 -3.05 9.50
CA PHE A 136 1.58 -3.69 9.67
C PHE A 136 1.62 -5.16 9.21
N PRO A 137 0.72 -6.02 9.72
CA PRO A 137 0.63 -7.42 9.29
C PRO A 137 0.03 -7.47 7.89
N GLN A 138 0.82 -7.94 6.93
CA GLN A 138 0.47 -7.96 5.51
C GLN A 138 0.53 -9.37 4.95
N SER A 139 -0.50 -9.78 4.21
CA SER A 139 -0.57 -11.11 3.59
C SER A 139 0.56 -11.37 2.59
N GLU A 140 0.87 -12.64 2.32
CA GLU A 140 1.86 -13.02 1.30
C GLU A 140 1.50 -12.42 -0.05
N TRP A 141 0.25 -12.56 -0.49
CA TRP A 141 -0.19 -12.04 -1.79
C TRP A 141 -0.04 -10.52 -1.88
N SER A 142 -0.54 -9.76 -0.91
CA SER A 142 -0.53 -8.30 -1.01
C SER A 142 0.88 -7.70 -0.88
N ASN A 143 1.78 -8.34 -0.12
CA ASN A 143 3.20 -7.97 0.00
C ASN A 143 4.10 -8.55 -1.11
N LYS A 144 3.53 -9.37 -2.02
CA LYS A 144 4.32 -10.03 -3.06
C LYS A 144 4.89 -9.01 -4.03
N THR A 145 6.20 -9.10 -4.26
CA THR A 145 6.87 -8.35 -5.31
C THR A 145 6.40 -8.85 -6.67
N VAL A 146 5.68 -8.00 -7.39
CA VAL A 146 5.26 -8.20 -8.77
C VAL A 146 5.87 -7.08 -9.62
N TRP A 147 6.37 -7.44 -10.81
CA TRP A 147 7.07 -6.51 -11.70
C TRP A 147 6.22 -6.03 -12.87
N LYS A 148 5.14 -6.75 -13.20
CA LYS A 148 4.27 -6.45 -14.34
C LYS A 148 2.85 -6.14 -13.86
N PRO A 149 2.32 -4.94 -14.16
CA PRO A 149 0.93 -4.63 -13.88
C PRO A 149 0.00 -5.50 -14.72
N ASN A 150 -1.19 -5.77 -14.20
CA ASN A 150 -2.23 -6.52 -14.90
C ASN A 150 -1.74 -7.90 -15.37
N SER A 151 -0.88 -8.53 -14.56
CA SER A 151 -0.42 -9.89 -14.78
C SER A 151 -1.26 -10.87 -13.96
N ASN A 152 -1.07 -12.17 -14.21
CA ASN A 152 -1.76 -13.20 -13.45
C ASN A 152 -1.41 -13.20 -11.96
N GLU A 153 -0.37 -12.48 -11.52
CA GLU A 153 -0.01 -12.32 -10.10
C GLU A 153 -0.82 -11.21 -9.40
N GLY A 154 -1.55 -10.39 -10.17
CA GLY A 154 -2.38 -9.30 -9.64
C GLY A 154 -1.65 -7.98 -9.43
N ASN A 155 -2.43 -6.96 -9.10
CA ASN A 155 -1.97 -5.63 -8.74
C ASN A 155 -1.76 -5.54 -7.22
N THR A 156 -0.57 -5.91 -6.75
CA THR A 156 -0.22 -5.97 -5.31
C THR A 156 0.25 -4.62 -4.76
N PHE A 157 0.37 -4.51 -3.44
CA PHE A 157 0.90 -3.31 -2.77
C PHE A 157 2.30 -2.95 -3.29
N SER A 158 3.19 -3.94 -3.33
CA SER A 158 4.57 -3.75 -3.75
C SER A 158 4.70 -3.44 -5.25
N LEU A 159 3.77 -3.89 -6.09
CA LEU A 159 3.77 -3.52 -7.51
C LEU A 159 3.61 -2.01 -7.68
N ILE A 160 2.66 -1.39 -6.97
CA ILE A 160 2.42 0.04 -7.10
C ILE A 160 3.64 0.85 -6.63
N GLU A 161 4.28 0.42 -5.54
CA GLU A 161 5.55 1.01 -5.10
C GLU A 161 6.67 0.85 -6.14
N ASN A 162 6.76 -0.33 -6.78
CA ASN A 162 7.74 -0.59 -7.83
C ASN A 162 7.52 0.30 -9.06
N LEU A 163 6.27 0.58 -9.43
CA LEU A 163 5.93 1.50 -10.52
C LEU A 163 6.41 2.92 -10.23
N MET A 164 6.22 3.40 -8.99
CA MET A 164 6.73 4.71 -8.57
C MET A 164 8.27 4.73 -8.63
N ALA A 165 8.94 3.76 -7.99
CA ALA A 165 10.40 3.68 -7.95
C ALA A 165 11.02 3.60 -9.36
N THR A 166 10.42 2.79 -10.24
CA THR A 166 10.90 2.62 -11.62
C THR A 166 10.70 3.89 -12.43
N THR A 167 9.56 4.56 -12.31
CA THR A 167 9.28 5.80 -13.04
C THR A 167 10.21 6.93 -12.61
N LEU A 168 10.45 7.07 -11.30
CA LEU A 168 11.38 8.05 -10.74
C LEU A 168 12.84 7.84 -11.21
N LYS A 169 13.25 6.60 -11.51
CA LYS A 169 14.56 6.26 -12.09
C LYS A 169 14.59 6.27 -13.62
N SER A 170 13.43 6.41 -14.27
CA SER A 170 13.31 6.22 -15.71
C SER A 170 13.87 7.39 -16.52
N LYS A 171 14.15 7.13 -17.79
CA LYS A 171 14.52 8.16 -18.78
C LYS A 171 13.42 9.21 -19.02
N LYS A 172 12.20 9.01 -18.54
CA LYS A 172 11.12 10.02 -18.62
C LYS A 172 11.27 11.09 -17.53
N ASN A 173 12.02 10.81 -16.46
CA ASN A 173 12.35 11.74 -15.37
C ASN A 173 13.83 12.20 -15.44
N LYS A 174 14.33 12.51 -16.65
CA LYS A 174 15.75 12.82 -16.87
C LYS A 174 16.24 14.07 -16.15
N ASP A 175 15.37 15.05 -15.96
CA ASP A 175 15.67 16.28 -15.22
C ASP A 175 15.57 16.11 -13.70
N GLY A 176 15.11 14.94 -13.24
CA GLY A 176 14.96 14.62 -11.82
C GLY A 176 13.85 15.42 -11.12
N LYS A 177 12.96 16.09 -11.88
CA LYS A 177 11.96 17.00 -11.31
C LYS A 177 10.64 16.32 -10.92
N LEU A 178 10.41 15.07 -11.33
CA LEU A 178 9.23 14.34 -10.91
C LEU A 178 9.22 14.19 -9.39
N LYS A 179 8.17 14.71 -8.78
CA LYS A 179 7.81 14.54 -7.37
C LYS A 179 6.46 13.84 -7.30
N LEU A 180 6.35 12.87 -6.40
CA LEU A 180 5.10 12.18 -6.12
C LEU A 180 4.72 12.45 -4.66
N TYR A 181 3.51 12.97 -4.44
CA TYR A 181 2.90 13.01 -3.12
C TYR A 181 2.13 11.70 -2.92
N TYR A 182 2.62 10.89 -1.98
CA TYR A 182 2.17 9.52 -1.76
C TYR A 182 1.61 9.39 -0.35
N GLN A 183 0.40 8.84 -0.23
CA GLN A 183 -0.25 8.54 1.04
C GLN A 183 -0.76 7.10 1.04
N VAL A 184 -0.62 6.44 2.18
CA VAL A 184 -1.16 5.12 2.44
C VAL A 184 -2.01 5.16 3.69
N ASN A 185 -3.25 4.70 3.56
CA ASN A 185 -4.19 4.52 4.67
C ASN A 185 -4.43 3.02 4.90
N LEU A 186 -4.27 2.57 6.15
CA LEU A 186 -4.58 1.20 6.57
C LEU A 186 -6.04 1.12 7.01
N LEU A 187 -6.83 0.28 6.33
CA LEU A 187 -8.27 0.21 6.53
C LEU A 187 -8.64 -0.99 7.39
N TYR A 188 -8.78 -0.74 8.69
CA TYR A 188 -9.31 -1.69 9.68
C TYR A 188 -10.84 -1.66 9.70
N SER A 189 -11.49 -2.72 10.19
CA SER A 189 -12.89 -2.67 10.59
C SER A 189 -12.99 -2.83 12.11
N ASN A 190 -13.72 -1.95 12.80
CA ASN A 190 -13.85 -1.99 14.27
C ASN A 190 -12.48 -2.04 14.98
N GLU A 191 -12.34 -2.85 16.04
CA GLU A 191 -11.14 -3.00 16.88
C GLU A 191 -10.15 -4.07 16.37
N GLU A 192 -10.01 -4.19 15.04
CA GLU A 192 -9.10 -5.15 14.41
C GLU A 192 -7.62 -4.78 14.55
N GLN A 193 -6.75 -5.79 14.62
CA GLN A 193 -5.28 -5.61 14.64
C GLN A 193 -4.62 -5.84 13.27
N VAL A 194 -5.36 -6.38 12.31
CA VAL A 194 -4.91 -6.57 10.93
C VAL A 194 -5.78 -5.72 10.02
N PRO A 195 -5.21 -4.87 9.14
CA PRO A 195 -6.03 -4.09 8.24
C PRO A 195 -6.66 -5.02 7.20
N ARG A 196 -7.92 -4.77 6.84
CA ARG A 196 -8.65 -5.48 5.79
C ARG A 196 -8.15 -5.08 4.40
N ALA A 197 -7.70 -3.84 4.25
CA ALA A 197 -7.18 -3.33 3.00
C ALA A 197 -6.19 -2.18 3.23
N THR A 198 -5.48 -1.82 2.17
CA THR A 198 -4.67 -0.61 2.11
C THR A 198 -5.19 0.28 1.00
N LEU A 199 -5.27 1.58 1.25
CA LEU A 199 -5.60 2.59 0.25
C LEU A 199 -4.35 3.39 -0.07
N GLN A 200 -3.86 3.29 -1.29
CA GLN A 200 -2.73 4.05 -1.80
C GLN A 200 -3.22 5.21 -2.67
N GLN A 201 -2.85 6.43 -2.30
CA GLN A 201 -3.22 7.66 -3.02
C GLN A 201 -1.94 8.36 -3.49
N ILE A 202 -1.85 8.60 -4.80
CA ILE A 202 -0.65 9.13 -5.44
C ILE A 202 -1.04 10.32 -6.31
N LEU A 203 -0.45 11.48 -6.00
CA LEU A 203 -0.52 12.69 -6.80
C LEU A 203 0.87 12.94 -7.42
N SER A 204 0.90 13.37 -8.68
CA SER A 204 2.12 13.67 -9.42
C SER A 204 2.16 15.14 -9.80
N ASN A 205 3.34 15.78 -9.67
CA ASN A 205 3.57 17.11 -10.22
C ASN A 205 3.75 17.11 -11.76
N ASN A 206 3.85 15.93 -12.38
CA ASN A 206 3.92 15.77 -13.82
C ASN A 206 3.13 14.52 -14.26
N GLN A 207 1.88 14.74 -14.66
CA GLN A 207 0.94 13.68 -15.02
C GLN A 207 1.25 13.02 -16.37
N GLU A 208 2.06 13.64 -17.23
CA GLU A 208 2.54 13.03 -18.48
C GLU A 208 3.54 11.90 -18.21
N VAL A 209 4.31 12.02 -17.12
CA VAL A 209 5.30 11.02 -16.70
C VAL A 209 4.68 9.96 -15.79
N PHE A 210 3.88 10.38 -14.81
CA PHE A 210 3.18 9.49 -13.89
C PHE A 210 1.78 10.03 -13.61
N SER A 211 0.74 9.32 -14.04
CA SER A 211 -0.65 9.73 -13.79
C SER A 211 -1.02 9.60 -12.32
N ASN A 212 -1.94 10.45 -11.85
CA ASN A 212 -2.53 10.33 -10.51
C ASN A 212 -3.30 9.02 -10.38
N ARG A 213 -3.26 8.39 -9.21
CA ARG A 213 -3.93 7.08 -9.00
C ARG A 213 -4.36 6.91 -7.55
N ILE A 214 -5.44 6.15 -7.40
CA ILE A 214 -6.01 5.75 -6.13
C ILE A 214 -6.26 4.26 -6.21
N VAL A 215 -5.61 3.50 -5.34
CA VAL A 215 -5.60 2.04 -5.43
C VAL A 215 -5.98 1.46 -4.08
N LEU A 216 -7.12 0.78 -4.03
CA LEU A 216 -7.52 -0.02 -2.87
C LEU A 216 -7.06 -1.46 -3.10
N ILE A 217 -6.25 -1.98 -2.17
CA ILE A 217 -5.64 -3.30 -2.27
C ILE A 217 -6.07 -4.12 -1.06
N PRO A 218 -6.81 -5.22 -1.24
CA PRO A 218 -7.25 -6.08 -0.14
C PRO A 218 -6.05 -6.78 0.51
N ASN A 219 -6.06 -6.87 1.83
CA ASN A 219 -5.06 -7.61 2.60
C ASN A 219 -5.52 -9.06 2.78
N ILE A 220 -5.54 -9.80 1.68
CA ILE A 220 -6.08 -11.17 1.61
C ILE A 220 -5.00 -12.16 1.22
N ASP A 221 -5.13 -13.42 1.65
CA ASP A 221 -4.29 -14.52 1.22
C ASP A 221 -5.10 -15.52 0.37
N LEU A 222 -4.46 -16.12 -0.63
CA LEU A 222 -5.15 -17.03 -1.57
C LEU A 222 -5.33 -18.44 -1.01
N LYS A 223 -4.56 -18.80 0.02
CA LYS A 223 -4.51 -20.15 0.58
C LYS A 223 -5.09 -20.21 1.98
N THR A 224 -5.05 -19.09 2.71
CA THR A 224 -5.36 -19.06 4.13
C THR A 224 -6.42 -18.02 4.46
N LYS A 225 -7.37 -18.40 5.32
CA LYS A 225 -8.31 -17.43 5.89
C LYS A 225 -7.60 -16.58 6.94
N ILE A 226 -7.73 -15.27 6.81
CA ILE A 226 -7.14 -14.32 7.77
C ILE A 226 -8.11 -14.04 8.92
N ASN A 227 -7.59 -14.14 10.15
CA ASN A 227 -8.23 -13.58 11.33
C ASN A 227 -7.80 -12.11 11.48
N TYR A 228 -8.72 -11.16 11.28
CA TYR A 228 -8.39 -9.74 11.32
C TYR A 228 -8.33 -9.16 12.73
N LEU A 229 -8.90 -9.85 13.72
CA LEU A 229 -8.92 -9.37 15.12
C LEU A 229 -7.54 -9.43 15.76
N ALA A 230 -6.73 -10.43 15.40
CA ALA A 230 -5.41 -10.63 16.00
C ALA A 230 -4.45 -11.30 15.01
N TRP A 231 -3.28 -10.70 14.79
CA TRP A 231 -2.29 -11.20 13.85
C TRP A 231 -1.56 -12.47 14.33
N ASN A 232 -1.53 -12.68 15.65
CA ASN A 232 -0.85 -13.80 16.30
C ASN A 232 -1.78 -15.00 16.54
N HIS A 233 -3.03 -14.94 16.07
CA HIS A 233 -3.95 -16.05 16.20
C HIS A 233 -3.62 -17.12 15.15
N VAL A 234 -3.21 -18.29 15.60
CA VAL A 234 -2.96 -19.45 14.74
C VAL A 234 -4.25 -20.27 14.74
N ASP A 235 -5.20 -19.90 13.89
CA ASP A 235 -6.30 -20.81 13.58
C ASP A 235 -5.72 -21.90 12.66
N ASN A 236 -5.33 -23.04 13.26
CA ASN A 236 -4.98 -24.26 12.54
C ASN A 236 -6.20 -24.74 11.75
N ILE A 237 -6.44 -24.16 10.58
CA ILE A 237 -7.45 -24.67 9.65
C ILE A 237 -6.75 -24.81 8.31
N PHE A 238 -6.16 -25.99 8.10
CA PHE A 238 -5.95 -26.51 6.76
C PHE A 238 -7.34 -26.70 6.16
N VAL A 239 -7.64 -25.99 5.07
CA VAL A 239 -8.78 -26.33 4.24
C VAL A 239 -8.38 -27.61 3.51
N GLU A 240 -9.04 -28.72 3.81
CA GLU A 240 -8.96 -29.98 3.05
C GLU A 240 -9.36 -29.77 1.59
#